data_AF-A0A7V3BQW2-F1
#
_entry.id   AF-A0A7V3BQW2-F1
#
_cell.length_a   1.000
_cell.length_b   1.000
_cell.length_c   1.000
_cell.angle_alpha   90.00
_cell.angle_beta   90.00
_cell.angle_gamma   90.00
#
_symmetry.space_group_name_H-M   'P 1'
#
loop_
_entity.id
_entity.type
_entity.pdbx_description
1 polymer ?
#
loop_
_entity_poly.entity_id
_entity_poly.type
_entity_poly.pdbx_seq_one_letter_code
_entity_poly.pdbx_strand_id
1 'polypeptide(L)'
;MAGQEKAAYLALLAERDPQIRALLDQGFEFVTNAFKAGAAPPGFKAKTDREHVRNLQQAGYIVEVSAAYDERGQLRPTLSAIWRKRPERRGEASRDQLKSDREAE
;
A
#
# COMPACT_ATOMS: atom_id res chain seq x y z
N MET A 1 -17.00 -9.99 -6.64
CA MET A 1 -16.82 -9.76 -5.19
C MET A 1 -16.06 -8.44 -5.05
N ALA A 2 -16.61 -7.36 -5.62
CA ALA A 2 -17.55 -6.39 -5.01
C ALA A 2 -16.82 -5.49 -4.00
N GLY A 3 -16.44 -4.28 -4.42
CA GLY A 3 -15.58 -3.36 -3.66
C GLY A 3 -16.05 -3.02 -2.24
N GLN A 4 -17.31 -3.29 -1.90
CA GLN A 4 -17.84 -3.18 -0.53
C GLN A 4 -17.24 -4.22 0.43
N GLU A 5 -17.03 -5.46 -0.01
CA GLU A 5 -16.43 -6.51 0.82
C GLU A 5 -14.97 -6.16 1.16
N LYS A 6 -14.25 -5.59 0.17
CA LYS A 6 -12.88 -5.08 0.36
C LYS A 6 -12.85 -3.90 1.34
N ALA A 7 -13.79 -2.96 1.25
CA ALA A 7 -13.84 -1.80 2.15
C ALA A 7 -14.18 -2.21 3.60
N ALA A 8 -15.16 -3.10 3.78
CA ALA A 8 -15.52 -3.64 5.10
C ALA A 8 -14.36 -4.43 5.71
N TYR A 9 -13.68 -5.23 4.89
CA TYR A 9 -12.47 -5.94 5.29
C TYR A 9 -11.37 -4.98 5.76
N LEU A 10 -11.06 -3.94 4.98
CA LEU A 10 -10.04 -2.95 5.36
C LEU A 10 -10.42 -2.15 6.62
N ALA A 11 -11.70 -1.82 6.80
CA ALA A 11 -12.19 -1.16 8.01
C ALA A 11 -11.99 -2.05 9.26
N LEU A 12 -12.28 -3.35 9.14
CA LEU A 12 -12.07 -4.32 10.21
C LEU A 12 -10.59 -4.48 10.55
N LEU A 13 -9.70 -4.47 9.55
CA LEU A 13 -8.27 -4.50 9.79
C LEU A 13 -7.76 -3.23 10.49
N ALA A 14 -8.26 -2.06 10.08
CA ALA A 14 -7.90 -0.78 10.67
C ALA A 14 -8.36 -0.65 12.13
N GLU A 15 -9.47 -1.28 12.50
CA GLU A 15 -9.94 -1.33 13.90
C GLU A 15 -9.05 -2.22 14.78
N ARG A 16 -8.49 -3.30 14.21
CA ARG A 16 -7.63 -4.24 14.94
C ARG A 16 -6.17 -3.83 15.01
N ASP A 17 -5.67 -3.18 13.96
CA ASP A 17 -4.26 -2.87 13.82
C ASP A 17 -4.07 -1.36 13.56
N PRO A 18 -3.54 -0.61 14.55
CA PRO A 18 -3.31 0.82 14.40
C PRO A 18 -2.28 1.13 13.30
N GLN A 19 -1.37 0.19 12.97
CA GLN A 19 -0.45 0.36 11.85
C GLN A 19 -1.20 0.35 10.52
N ILE A 20 -2.17 -0.55 10.35
CA ILE A 20 -3.01 -0.57 9.13
C ILE A 20 -3.84 0.70 9.03
N ARG A 21 -4.39 1.17 10.15
CA ARG A 21 -5.11 2.45 10.18
C ARG A 21 -4.21 3.60 9.73
N ALA A 22 -2.98 3.68 10.26
CA ALA A 22 -2.02 4.71 9.89
C ALA A 22 -1.65 4.66 8.40
N LEU A 23 -1.49 3.47 7.82
CA LEU A 23 -1.22 3.30 6.39
C LEU A 23 -2.38 3.83 5.54
N LEU A 24 -3.63 3.51 5.90
CA LEU A 24 -4.81 4.03 5.22
C LEU A 24 -4.92 5.56 5.34
N ASP A 25 -4.71 6.12 6.53
CA ASP A 25 -4.70 7.57 6.77
C ASP A 25 -3.60 8.29 5.99
N GLN A 26 -2.45 7.65 5.81
CA GLN A 26 -1.35 8.18 4.97
C GLN A 26 -1.60 8.05 3.46
N GLY A 27 -2.70 7.41 3.05
CA GLY A 27 -3.05 7.20 1.63
C GLY A 27 -2.36 6.01 0.98
N PHE A 28 -1.92 5.01 1.76
CA PHE A 28 -1.46 3.75 1.21
C PHE A 28 -2.65 2.88 0.79
N GLU A 29 -2.50 2.24 -0.37
CA GLU A 29 -3.45 1.29 -0.93
C GLU A 29 -2.99 -0.14 -0.67
N PHE A 30 -3.91 -0.98 -0.20
CA PHE A 30 -3.67 -2.43 -0.09
C PHE A 30 -3.50 -3.06 -1.48
N VAL A 31 -2.36 -3.71 -1.70
CA VAL A 31 -2.02 -4.40 -2.94
C VAL A 31 -2.40 -5.86 -2.87
N THR A 32 -1.74 -6.62 -1.99
CA THR A 32 -1.93 -8.07 -1.84
C THR A 32 -1.27 -8.61 -0.58
N ASN A 33 -1.70 -9.79 -0.13
CA ASN A 33 -0.97 -10.60 0.84
C ASN A 33 0.06 -11.47 0.11
N ALA A 34 1.33 -11.37 0.48
CA ALA A 34 2.43 -12.16 -0.07
C ALA A 34 3.02 -13.08 0.99
N PHE A 35 3.62 -14.20 0.58
CA PHE A 35 4.34 -15.09 1.50
C PHE A 35 5.63 -14.43 1.98
N LYS A 36 5.91 -14.59 3.27
CA LYS A 36 7.22 -14.22 3.82
C LYS A 36 8.32 -15.02 3.14
N ALA A 37 9.47 -14.38 2.94
CA ALA A 37 10.68 -15.06 2.49
C ALA A 37 10.99 -16.30 3.36
N GLY A 38 10.98 -17.49 2.74
CA GLY A 38 11.21 -18.78 3.41
C GLY A 38 9.96 -19.46 4.01
N ALA A 39 8.80 -18.80 4.00
CA ALA A 39 7.52 -19.40 4.42
C ALA A 39 6.68 -19.95 3.24
N ALA A 40 7.19 -19.84 2.02
CA ALA A 40 6.54 -20.38 0.84
C ALA A 40 6.58 -21.92 0.86
N PRO A 41 5.43 -22.60 0.65
CA PRO A 41 5.42 -24.06 0.59
C PRO A 41 6.30 -24.57 -0.57
N PRO A 42 6.96 -25.74 -0.40
CA PRO A 42 7.77 -26.33 -1.46
C PRO A 42 6.89 -26.59 -2.71
N GLY A 43 7.32 -26.06 -3.86
CA GLY A 43 6.58 -26.13 -5.13
C GLY A 43 5.79 -24.87 -5.50
N PHE A 44 5.63 -23.90 -4.59
CA PHE A 44 5.07 -22.60 -4.93
C PHE A 44 6.16 -21.63 -5.39
N LYS A 45 6.19 -21.30 -6.69
CA LYS A 45 6.94 -20.14 -7.23
C LYS A 45 6.21 -18.83 -6.94
N ALA A 46 5.66 -18.68 -5.73
CA ALA A 46 5.03 -17.43 -5.34
C ALA A 46 6.13 -16.38 -5.15
N LYS A 47 6.00 -15.25 -5.84
CA LYS A 47 6.88 -14.09 -5.60
C LYS A 47 6.77 -13.71 -4.12
N THR A 48 7.90 -13.71 -3.44
CA THR A 48 7.98 -13.38 -2.01
C THR A 48 7.58 -11.92 -1.78
N ASP A 49 7.28 -11.58 -0.52
CA ASP A 49 7.02 -10.19 -0.13
C ASP A 49 8.13 -9.24 -0.61
N ARG A 50 9.39 -9.67 -0.49
CA ARG A 50 10.57 -8.94 -0.98
C ARG A 50 10.54 -8.65 -2.47
N GLU A 51 10.13 -9.60 -3.30
CA GLU A 51 10.07 -9.41 -4.75
C GLU A 51 8.97 -8.43 -5.14
N HIS A 52 7.80 -8.53 -4.50
CA HIS A 52 6.73 -7.59 -4.75
C HIS A 52 7.10 -6.16 -4.32
N VAL A 53 7.73 -6.02 -3.14
CA VAL A 53 8.24 -4.73 -2.66
C VAL A 53 9.24 -4.14 -3.64
N ARG A 54 10.23 -4.94 -4.06
CA ARG A 54 11.26 -4.49 -4.99
C ARG A 54 10.67 -4.02 -6.33
N ASN A 55 9.72 -4.77 -6.89
CA ASN A 55 9.07 -4.38 -8.15
C ASN A 55 8.30 -3.07 -8.03
N LEU A 56 7.58 -2.87 -6.92
CA LEU A 56 6.81 -1.64 -6.68
C LEU A 56 7.73 -0.44 -6.43
N GLN A 57 8.82 -0.63 -5.68
CA GLN A 57 9.85 0.41 -5.49
C GLN A 57 10.54 0.78 -6.82
N GLN A 58 10.85 -0.20 -7.66
CA GLN A 58 11.40 0.04 -9.01
C GLN A 58 10.41 0.78 -9.92
N ALA A 59 9.11 0.57 -9.74
CA ALA A 59 8.07 1.32 -10.42
C ALA A 59 7.84 2.74 -9.81
N GLY A 60 8.64 3.12 -8.81
CA GLY A 60 8.61 4.44 -8.18
C GLY A 60 7.56 4.59 -7.09
N TYR A 61 6.94 3.52 -6.60
CA TYR A 61 6.00 3.58 -5.48
C TYR A 61 6.73 3.54 -4.14
N ILE A 62 6.16 4.23 -3.14
CA ILE A 62 6.51 4.02 -1.74
C ILE A 62 5.79 2.73 -1.31
N VAL A 63 6.50 1.80 -0.67
CA VAL A 63 5.95 0.49 -0.32
C VAL A 63 6.18 0.21 1.15
N GLU A 64 5.13 -0.21 1.83
CA GLU A 64 5.14 -0.61 3.23
C GLU A 64 4.66 -2.05 3.38
N VAL A 65 5.24 -2.75 4.36
CA VAL A 65 4.91 -4.14 4.64
C VAL A 65 4.38 -4.23 6.07
N SER A 66 3.17 -4.78 6.22
CA SER A 66 2.55 -4.98 7.53
C SER A 66 2.20 -6.45 7.77
N ALA A 67 1.68 -6.70 8.97
CA ALA A 67 0.96 -7.92 9.29
C ALA A 67 -0.11 -8.24 8.22
N ALA A 68 -0.12 -9.48 7.73
CA ALA A 68 -1.20 -9.99 6.90
C ALA A 68 -2.32 -10.53 7.78
N TYR A 69 -3.54 -10.31 7.33
CA TYR A 69 -4.75 -10.82 7.95
C TYR A 69 -5.54 -11.66 6.94
N ASP A 70 -6.34 -12.61 7.45
CA ASP A 70 -7.34 -13.32 6.65
C ASP A 70 -8.67 -12.56 6.60
N GLU A 71 -9.63 -13.02 5.79
CA GLU A 71 -10.97 -12.42 5.64
C GLU A 71 -11.77 -12.27 6.94
N ARG A 72 -11.40 -12.99 8.01
CA ARG A 72 -12.02 -12.91 9.34
C ARG A 72 -11.24 -11.95 10.26
N GLY A 73 -10.20 -11.31 9.73
CA GLY A 73 -9.27 -10.42 10.40
C GLY A 73 -8.35 -11.14 11.38
N GLN A 74 -8.04 -12.41 11.16
CA GLN A 74 -7.04 -13.14 11.95
C GLN A 74 -5.65 -12.96 11.37
N LEU A 75 -4.67 -12.75 12.25
CA LEU A 75 -3.28 -12.59 11.86
C LEU A 75 -2.74 -13.85 11.18
N ARG A 76 -2.09 -13.70 10.03
CA ARG A 76 -1.44 -14.75 9.27
C ARG A 76 0.09 -14.56 9.34
N PRO A 77 0.78 -15.17 10.32
CA PRO A 77 2.19 -14.89 10.57
C PRO A 77 3.13 -15.33 9.44
N THR A 78 2.68 -16.25 8.58
CA THR A 78 3.39 -16.75 7.38
C THR A 78 3.26 -15.83 6.17
N LEU A 79 2.35 -14.85 6.23
CA LEU A 79 2.09 -13.88 5.18
C LEU A 79 2.45 -12.47 5.66
N SER A 80 2.68 -11.59 4.68
CA SER A 80 2.86 -10.16 4.87
C SER A 80 1.91 -9.41 3.94
N ALA A 81 1.25 -8.38 4.45
CA ALA A 81 0.41 -7.50 3.64
C ALA A 81 1.30 -6.42 3.01
N ILE A 82 1.17 -6.26 1.69
CA ILE A 82 1.91 -5.26 0.94
C ILE A 82 1.00 -4.07 0.64
N TRP A 83 1.50 -2.90 1.00
CA TRP A 83 0.85 -1.61 0.84
C TRP A 83 1.69 -0.76 -0.08
N ARG A 84 1.05 -0.01 -0.97
CA ARG A 84 1.75 0.94 -1.85
C ARG A 84 1.15 2.32 -1.70
N LYS A 85 1.97 3.34 -1.84
CA LYS A 85 1.55 4.73 -1.96
C LYS A 85 2.24 5.33 -3.18
N ARG A 86 1.51 6.12 -3.97
CA ARG A 86 2.13 6.93 -5.01
C ARG A 86 2.99 8.00 -4.33
N PRO A 87 4.25 8.19 -4.71
CA PRO A 87 5.00 9.33 -4.22
C PRO A 87 4.20 10.57 -4.60
N GLU A 88 3.90 11.40 -3.61
CA GLU A 88 3.35 12.71 -3.85
C GLU A 88 4.38 13.40 -4.74
N ARG A 89 4.05 13.65 -6.00
CA ARG A 89 4.95 14.40 -6.87
C ARG A 89 5.15 15.74 -6.19
N ARG A 90 6.29 15.90 -5.51
CA ARG A 90 6.80 17.18 -5.04
C ARG A 90 7.14 17.99 -6.30
N GLY A 91 6.10 18.55 -6.94
CA GLY A 91 6.20 19.10 -8.29
C GLY A 91 4.91 19.67 -8.89
N GLU A 92 3.75 19.58 -8.22
CA GLU A 92 2.52 20.24 -8.65
C GLU A 92 2.04 21.29 -7.63
N ALA A 93 2.98 22.09 -7.11
CA ALA A 93 2.70 23.26 -6.28
C ALA A 93 3.12 24.60 -6.93
N SER A 94 3.49 24.64 -8.22
CA SER A 94 4.00 25.90 -8.82
C SER A 94 3.75 26.04 -10.32
N ARG A 95 2.55 25.77 -10.82
CA ARG A 95 2.15 26.19 -12.18
C ARG A 95 1.00 27.21 -12.23
N ASP A 96 0.58 27.72 -11.07
CA ASP A 96 -0.48 28.73 -10.96
C ASP A 96 -0.01 30.09 -10.41
N GLN A 97 1.30 30.34 -10.33
CA GLN A 97 1.86 31.61 -9.83
C GLN A 97 2.71 32.38 -10.85
N LEU A 98 2.64 32.06 -12.16
CA LEU A 98 3.42 32.76 -13.20
C LEU A 98 2.54 33.32 -14.33
N LYS A 99 1.32 33.75 -14.02
CA LYS A 99 0.48 34.52 -14.95
C LYS A 99 -0.04 35.84 -14.38
N SER A 100 0.41 36.28 -13.21
CA SER A 100 -0.11 37.50 -12.57
C SER A 100 0.84 38.69 -12.56
N ASP A 101 1.95 38.64 -13.33
CA ASP A 101 2.96 39.72 -13.37
C ASP A 101 3.16 40.29 -14.79
N ARG A 102 2.14 40.18 -15.66
CA ARG A 102 2.21 40.75 -17.03
C ARG A 102 1.09 41.73 -17.37
N GLU A 103 0.35 42.19 -16.36
CA GLU A 103 -0.71 43.20 -16.52
C GLU A 103 -0.63 44.26 -15.41
N ALA A 104 0.53 44.94 -15.34
CA ALA A 104 0.79 46.26 -14.75
C ALA A 104 2.31 46.42 -14.87
N GLU A 105 2.91 47.36 -15.57
CA GLU A 105 2.52 48.65 -16.14
C GLU A 105 3.62 49.03 -17.15
#